data_AF-A0A3D0GQU2-F1
#
_entry.id   AF-A0A3D0GQU2-F1
#
_cell.length_a   1.000
_cell.length_b   1.000
_cell.length_c   1.000
_cell.angle_alpha   90.00
_cell.angle_beta   90.00
_cell.angle_gamma   90.00
#
_symmetry.space_group_name_H-M   'P 1'
#
loop_
_entity.id
_entity.type
_entity.pdbx_description
1 polymer ?
#
loop_
_entity_poly.entity_id
_entity_poly.type
_entity_poly.pdbx_seq_one_letter_code
_entity_poly.pdbx_strand_id
1 'polypeptide(L)'
;VPKAYAQCETASELLQEGQQAYQEVDALGFAWRATQDHLDAAKAEIAAGDCARASESAQRAIKTARAAMQQALTEQTAWQARVPTLK
;
A
#
# COMPACT_ATOMS: atom_id res chain seq x y z
N VAL A 1 -27.56 4.84 12.96
CA VAL A 1 -26.90 3.52 12.79
C VAL A 1 -26.38 3.22 11.37
N PRO A 2 -26.90 3.74 10.23
CA PRO A 2 -26.39 3.35 8.91
C PRO A 2 -24.96 3.83 8.58
N LYS A 3 -24.57 5.01 9.10
CA LYS A 3 -23.32 5.69 8.72
C LYS A 3 -22.05 4.96 9.19
N ALA A 4 -22.09 4.36 10.38
CA ALA A 4 -20.93 3.64 10.94
C ALA A 4 -20.65 2.33 10.17
N TYR A 5 -21.71 1.59 9.82
CA TYR A 5 -21.58 0.38 9.00
C TYR A 5 -20.99 0.68 7.62
N ALA A 6 -21.50 1.71 6.93
CA ALA A 6 -20.96 2.12 5.63
C ALA A 6 -19.47 2.53 5.70
N GLN A 7 -19.04 3.17 6.79
CA GLN A 7 -17.64 3.53 6.99
C GLN A 7 -16.73 2.31 7.15
N CYS A 8 -17.19 1.26 7.84
CA CYS A 8 -16.42 0.04 8.02
C CYS A 8 -16.34 -0.81 6.76
N GLU A 9 -17.38 -0.77 5.93
CA GLU A 9 -17.38 -1.38 4.59
C GLU A 9 -16.33 -0.70 3.71
N THR A 10 -16.37 0.64 3.59
CA THR A 10 -15.36 1.40 2.85
C THR A 10 -13.94 1.15 3.36
N ALA A 11 -13.74 1.11 4.69
CA ALA A 11 -12.43 0.79 5.26
C ALA A 11 -11.94 -0.62 4.87
N SER A 12 -12.85 -1.59 4.81
CA SER A 12 -12.54 -2.97 4.43
C SER A 12 -12.18 -3.09 2.95
N GLU A 13 -12.89 -2.38 2.07
CA GLU A 13 -12.57 -2.31 0.65
C GLU A 13 -11.17 -1.70 0.42
N LEU A 14 -10.88 -0.59 1.09
CA LEU A 14 -9.56 0.06 1.03
C LEU A 14 -8.46 -0.84 1.59
N LEU A 15 -8.73 -1.59 2.67
CA LEU A 15 -7.79 -2.56 3.21
C LEU A 15 -7.48 -3.66 2.19
N GLN A 16 -8.50 -4.16 1.48
CA GLN A 16 -8.32 -5.17 0.45
C GLN A 16 -7.53 -4.63 -0.76
N GLU A 17 -7.82 -3.41 -1.21
CA GLU A 17 -7.03 -2.72 -2.24
C GLU A 17 -5.55 -2.57 -1.81
N GLY A 18 -5.32 -2.15 -0.56
CA GLY A 18 -3.98 -2.01 -0.01
C GLY A 18 -3.21 -3.34 0.06
N GLN A 19 -3.89 -4.44 0.43
CA GLN A 19 -3.32 -5.78 0.44
C GLN A 19 -2.96 -6.25 -0.97
N GLN A 20 -3.82 -6.00 -1.96
CA GLN A 20 -3.53 -6.33 -3.34
C GLN A 20 -2.31 -5.54 -3.86
N ALA A 21 -2.28 -4.22 -3.64
CA ALA A 21 -1.15 -3.40 -4.06
C ALA A 21 0.17 -3.82 -3.37
N TYR A 22 0.11 -4.25 -2.11
CA TYR A 22 1.26 -4.82 -1.40
C TYR A 22 1.74 -6.12 -2.04
N GLN A 23 0.84 -7.05 -2.36
CA GLN A 23 1.18 -8.31 -3.01
C GLN A 23 1.80 -8.10 -4.40
N GLU A 24 1.28 -7.15 -5.17
CA GLU A 24 1.81 -6.81 -6.50
C GLU A 24 3.27 -6.33 -6.43
N VAL A 25 3.63 -5.50 -5.44
CA VAL A 25 5.01 -5.03 -5.27
C VAL A 25 5.92 -6.07 -4.59
N ASP A 26 5.37 -6.89 -3.69
CA ASP A 26 6.10 -7.98 -3.03
C ASP A 26 6.51 -9.06 -4.04
N ALA A 27 5.66 -9.35 -5.02
CA ALA A 27 5.98 -10.26 -6.13
C ALA A 27 7.19 -9.81 -6.96
N LEU A 28 7.53 -8.52 -6.93
CA LEU A 28 8.72 -7.97 -7.57
C LEU A 28 9.93 -7.90 -6.62
N GLY A 29 9.76 -8.21 -5.34
CA GLY A 29 10.81 -8.16 -4.31
C GLY A 29 11.07 -6.75 -3.76
N PHE A 30 10.14 -5.80 -3.94
CA PHE A 30 10.31 -4.40 -3.55
C PHE A 30 9.32 -3.94 -2.47
N ALA A 31 8.68 -4.88 -1.76
CA ALA A 31 7.76 -4.54 -0.68
C ALA A 31 8.47 -3.76 0.45
N TRP A 32 7.86 -2.64 0.86
CA TRP A 32 8.33 -1.84 1.97
C TRP A 32 7.61 -2.23 3.25
N ARG A 33 8.37 -2.36 4.35
CA ARG A 33 7.82 -2.69 5.68
C ARG A 33 6.73 -1.72 6.12
N ALA A 34 6.89 -0.43 5.81
CA ALA A 34 5.89 0.59 6.15
C ALA A 34 4.51 0.33 5.54
N THR A 35 4.43 -0.34 4.37
CA THR A 35 3.14 -0.74 3.81
C THR A 35 2.44 -1.74 4.71
N GLN A 36 3.17 -2.77 5.17
CA GLN A 36 2.62 -3.79 6.07
C GLN A 36 2.19 -3.19 7.41
N ASP A 37 2.99 -2.27 7.99
CA ASP A 37 2.65 -1.59 9.25
C ASP A 37 1.30 -0.84 9.13
N HIS A 38 1.02 -0.21 7.98
CA HIS A 38 -0.24 0.46 7.72
C HIS A 38 -1.42 -0.50 7.51
N LEU A 39 -1.20 -1.65 6.86
CA LEU A 39 -2.23 -2.69 6.71
C LEU A 39 -2.62 -3.29 8.06
N ASP A 40 -1.64 -3.55 8.92
CA ASP A 40 -1.86 -4.09 10.27
C ASP A 40 -2.61 -3.07 11.14
N ALA A 41 -2.26 -1.78 11.04
CA ALA A 41 -2.99 -0.71 11.71
C ALA A 41 -4.45 -0.63 11.25
N ALA A 42 -4.70 -0.62 9.94
CA ALA A 42 -6.06 -0.58 9.40
C ALA A 42 -6.90 -1.79 9.85
N LYS A 43 -6.32 -2.98 9.86
CA LYS A 43 -7.00 -4.20 10.34
C LYS A 43 -7.35 -4.12 11.83
N ALA A 44 -6.45 -3.62 12.66
CA ALA A 44 -6.70 -3.42 14.09
C ALA A 44 -7.78 -2.34 14.35
N GLU A 45 -7.76 -1.26 13.57
CA GLU A 45 -8.73 -0.16 13.65
C GLU A 45 -10.14 -0.61 13.25
N ILE A 46 -10.29 -1.44 12.20
CA ILE A 46 -11.57 -2.10 11.85
C ILE A 46 -12.06 -2.98 13.01
N ALA A 47 -11.18 -3.80 13.59
CA ALA A 47 -11.54 -4.67 14.71
C ALA A 47 -11.98 -3.88 15.96
N ALA A 48 -11.44 -2.68 16.15
CA ALA A 48 -11.83 -1.75 17.22
C ALA A 48 -13.08 -0.90 16.87
N GLY A 49 -13.59 -0.99 15.64
CA GLY A 49 -14.72 -0.18 15.15
C GLY A 49 -14.35 1.26 14.79
N ASP A 50 -13.07 1.63 14.76
CA ASP A 50 -12.58 2.96 14.37
C ASP A 50 -12.39 3.04 12.85
N CYS A 51 -13.51 2.98 12.12
CA CYS A 51 -13.52 2.79 10.67
C CYS A 51 -13.06 4.03 9.89
N ALA A 52 -13.15 5.23 10.47
CA ALA A 52 -12.60 6.44 9.88
C ALA A 52 -11.06 6.37 9.87
N ARG A 53 -10.46 6.03 11.02
CA ARG A 53 -9.02 5.88 11.14
C ARG A 53 -8.49 4.71 10.30
N ALA A 54 -9.23 3.60 10.27
CA ALA A 54 -8.92 2.46 9.41
C ALA A 54 -8.83 2.85 7.93
N SER A 55 -9.76 3.68 7.45
CA SER A 55 -9.76 4.17 6.07
C SER A 55 -8.49 4.99 5.78
N GLU A 56 -8.06 5.85 6.71
CA GLU A 56 -6.82 6.61 6.54
C GLU A 56 -5.58 5.71 6.53
N SER A 57 -5.52 4.71 7.42
CA SER A 57 -4.42 3.76 7.47
C SER A 57 -4.35 2.90 6.22
N ALA A 58 -5.49 2.43 5.70
CA ALA A 58 -5.56 1.69 4.45
C ALA A 58 -5.14 2.55 3.25
N GLN A 59 -5.56 3.82 3.18
CA GLN A 59 -5.11 4.76 2.14
C GLN A 59 -3.59 5.01 2.21
N ARG A 60 -3.02 5.10 3.42
CA ARG A 60 -1.57 5.19 3.60
C ARG A 60 -0.87 3.93 3.08
N ALA A 61 -1.42 2.74 3.34
CA ALA A 61 -0.89 1.49 2.79
C ALA A 61 -0.90 1.50 1.24
N ILE A 62 -2.03 1.85 0.62
CA ILE A 62 -2.15 1.94 -0.84
C ILE A 62 -1.12 2.90 -1.42
N LYS A 63 -0.99 4.11 -0.85
CA LYS A 63 -0.04 5.11 -1.31
C LYS A 63 1.40 4.61 -1.23
N THR A 64 1.77 3.98 -0.12
CA THR A 64 3.12 3.46 0.10
C THR A 64 3.43 2.28 -0.83
N ALA A 65 2.49 1.35 -1.02
CA ALA A 65 2.63 0.25 -1.98
C ALA A 65 2.85 0.75 -3.42
N ARG A 66 2.05 1.74 -3.86
CA ARG A 66 2.19 2.35 -5.18
C ARG A 66 3.51 3.10 -5.35
N ALA A 67 3.97 3.79 -4.31
CA ALA A 67 5.29 4.44 -4.34
C ALA A 67 6.43 3.41 -4.45
N ALA A 68 6.34 2.30 -3.73
CA ALA A 68 7.29 1.20 -3.82
C ALA A 68 7.32 0.58 -5.23
N MET A 69 6.15 0.34 -5.83
CA MET A 69 6.01 -0.13 -7.22
C MET A 69 6.65 0.86 -8.20
N GLN A 70 6.34 2.16 -8.07
CA GLN A 70 6.89 3.18 -8.95
C GLN A 70 8.43 3.22 -8.87
N GLN A 71 8.99 3.14 -7.66
CA GLN A 71 10.44 3.08 -7.47
C GLN A 71 11.04 1.84 -8.14
N ALA A 72 10.42 0.67 -7.97
CA ALA A 72 10.87 -0.58 -8.58
C ALA A 72 10.94 -0.47 -10.11
N LEU A 73 9.89 0.08 -10.73
CA LEU A 73 9.84 0.29 -12.18
C LEU A 73 10.89 1.28 -12.67
N THR A 74 11.11 2.37 -11.92
CA THR A 74 12.12 3.37 -12.28
C THR A 74 13.53 2.80 -12.17
N GLU A 75 13.87 2.10 -11.09
CA GLU A 75 15.23 1.57 -10.89
C GLU A 75 15.54 0.38 -11.81
N GLN A 76 14.53 -0.32 -12.34
CA GLN A 76 14.72 -1.41 -13.31
C GLN A 76 15.48 -0.98 -14.57
N THR A 77 15.32 0.28 -15.00
CA THR A 77 15.97 0.81 -16.22
C THR A 77 17.01 1.89 -15.92
N ALA A 78 17.01 2.48 -14.72
CA ALA A 78 17.90 3.58 -14.36
C ALA A 78 19.40 3.23 -14.50
N TRP A 79 19.78 1.96 -14.31
CA TRP A 79 21.18 1.53 -14.47
C TRP A 79 21.70 1.72 -15.90
N GLN A 80 20.83 1.62 -16.92
CA GLN A 80 21.23 1.74 -18.33
C GLN A 80 21.79 3.13 -18.64
N ALA A 81 21.22 4.17 -18.02
CA ALA A 81 21.70 5.54 -18.13
C ALA A 81 22.96 5.81 -17.30
N ARG A 82 23.24 4.97 -16.29
CA ARG A 82 24.38 5.13 -15.37
C ARG A 82 25.63 4.40 -15.84
N VAL A 83 25.50 3.37 -16.69
CA VAL A 83 26.65 2.68 -17.30
C VAL A 83 27.10 3.48 -18.53
N PRO A 84 28.33 4.04 -18.52
CA PRO A 84 28.88 4.70 -19.70
C PRO A 84 28.99 3.70 -20.84
N THR A 85 28.41 4.01 -22.00
CA THR A 85 28.69 3.23 -23.21
C THR A 85 30.14 3.49 -23.62
N LEU A 86 30.93 2.43 -23.74
CA LEU A 86 32.26 2.49 -24.34
C LEU A 86 32.06 2.97 -25.79
N LYS A 87 32.46 4.22 -26.06
CA LYS A 87 32.61 4.76 -27.41
C LYS A 87 33.91 4.28 -28.01
#